data_AF-E3N0T7-F1
#
_entry.id   AF-E3N0T7-F1
#
_cell.length_a   1.000
_cell.length_b   1.000
_cell.length_c   1.000
_cell.angle_alpha   90.00
_cell.angle_beta   90.00
_cell.angle_gamma   90.00
#
_symmetry.space_group_name_H-M   'P 1'
#
loop_
_entity.id
_entity.type
_entity.pdbx_description
1 polymer ?
#
loop_
_entity_poly.entity_id
_entity_poly.type
_entity_poly.pdbx_seq_one_letter_code
_entity_poly.pdbx_strand_id
1 'polypeptide(L)'
;MWMKKKCNPRLEYLQVVTRKWLSSEVMHLLLNGLNAVQVPIRTDSQLQELGNIKQLRFSNEKITSEFDITRSDGRTATIRISNYGIVYFFIWPFGQKNS
;
A
#
# COMPACT_ATOMS: atom_id res chain seq x y z
N MET A 1 15.48 -5.24 6.00
CA MET A 1 14.31 -4.39 5.76
C MET A 1 13.56 -5.00 4.59
N TRP A 2 12.36 -5.54 4.83
CA TRP A 2 11.44 -6.29 3.96
C TRP A 2 11.93 -6.88 2.60
N MET A 3 12.56 -6.11 1.69
CA MET A 3 13.24 -6.60 0.47
C MET A 3 14.50 -7.45 0.72
N LYS A 4 15.24 -7.24 1.83
CA LYS A 4 16.53 -7.92 2.06
C LYS A 4 16.45 -9.35 2.62
N LYS A 5 15.30 -9.77 3.13
CA LYS A 5 15.08 -11.15 3.61
C LYS A 5 13.79 -11.63 2.95
N LYS A 6 13.92 -12.42 1.87
CA LYS A 6 12.86 -13.09 1.10
C LYS A 6 11.46 -12.58 1.47
N CYS A 7 10.94 -11.58 0.74
CA CYS A 7 9.55 -11.13 0.86
C CYS A 7 8.65 -12.35 1.03
N ASN A 8 7.79 -12.39 2.06
CA ASN A 8 6.83 -13.48 2.19
C ASN A 8 5.99 -13.48 0.90
N PRO A 9 6.10 -14.52 0.05
CA PRO A 9 5.44 -14.52 -1.25
C PRO A 9 3.91 -14.53 -1.11
N ARG A 10 3.40 -14.86 0.08
CA ARG A 10 1.96 -14.87 0.42
C ARG A 10 1.45 -13.55 1.00
N LEU A 11 2.32 -12.57 1.23
CA LEU A 11 1.90 -11.28 1.77
C LEU A 11 1.34 -10.40 0.65
N GLU A 12 0.02 -10.41 0.54
CA GLU A 12 -0.74 -9.67 -0.47
C GLU A 12 -1.28 -8.33 0.03
N TYR A 13 -1.43 -8.17 1.36
CA TYR A 13 -1.96 -6.98 2.01
C TYR A 13 -1.29 -6.76 3.38
N LEU A 14 -0.97 -5.51 3.69
CA LEU A 14 -0.49 -5.08 5.00
C LEU A 14 -1.04 -3.68 5.29
N GLN A 15 -1.70 -3.51 6.43
CA GLN A 15 -2.12 -2.21 6.94
C GLN A 15 -1.23 -1.84 8.13
N VAL A 16 -0.73 -0.60 8.13
CA VAL A 16 0.03 -0.04 9.24
C VAL A 16 -0.76 1.14 9.80
N VAL A 17 -1.26 0.97 11.02
CA VAL A 17 -1.92 2.02 11.79
C VAL A 17 -0.99 2.42 12.92
N THR A 18 -0.58 3.69 12.94
CA THR A 18 0.23 4.24 14.03
C THR A 18 -0.65 5.06 14.96
N ARG A 19 -0.48 4.91 16.29
CA ARG A 19 -1.23 5.70 17.30
C ARG A 19 -0.93 7.21 17.24
N LYS A 20 0.20 7.57 16.63
CA LYS A 20 0.61 8.95 16.35
C LYS A 20 0.76 9.11 14.85
N TRP A 21 0.45 10.30 14.35
CA TRP A 21 0.74 10.70 12.99
C TRP A 21 2.23 10.54 12.70
N LEU A 22 2.56 9.81 11.64
CA LEU A 22 3.93 9.74 11.16
C LEU A 22 4.33 11.12 10.65
N SER A 23 5.49 11.62 11.06
CA SER A 23 6.00 12.88 10.54
C SER A 23 6.26 12.75 9.03
N SER A 24 6.22 13.88 8.33
CA SER A 24 6.59 13.94 6.91
C SER A 24 7.99 13.37 6.66
N GLU A 25 8.93 13.57 7.59
CA GLU A 25 10.27 13.02 7.52
C GLU A 25 10.29 11.48 7.56
N VAL A 26 9.55 10.86 8.49
CA VAL A 26 9.47 9.40 8.58
C VAL A 26 8.81 8.82 7.32
N MET A 27 7.77 9.47 6.81
CA MET A 27 7.14 9.07 5.55
C MET A 27 8.11 9.20 4.37
N HIS A 28 8.89 10.29 4.32
CA HIS A 28 9.89 10.50 3.28
C HIS A 28 10.98 9.42 3.32
N LEU A 29 11.49 9.08 4.50
CA LEU A 29 12.48 8.00 4.68
C LEU A 29 11.91 6.64 4.27
N LEU A 30 10.64 6.37 4.59
CA LEU A 30 9.96 5.15 4.17
C LEU A 30 9.87 5.09 2.65
N LEU A 31 9.28 6.09 2.00
CA LEU A 31 9.08 6.11 0.55
C LEU A 31 10.41 6.03 -0.21
N ASN A 32 11.43 6.76 0.24
CA ASN A 32 12.76 6.72 -0.37
C ASN A 32 13.43 5.34 -0.17
N GLY A 33 13.35 4.76 1.03
CA GLY A 33 13.88 3.43 1.32
C GLY A 33 13.18 2.29 0.56
N LEU A 34 11.97 2.55 0.07
CA LEU A 34 11.18 1.64 -0.76
C LEU A 34 11.32 1.90 -2.26
N ASN A 35 12.05 2.94 -2.67
CA ASN A 35 12.11 3.43 -4.05
C ASN A 35 10.69 3.64 -4.63
N ALA A 36 9.82 4.27 -3.84
CA ALA A 36 8.42 4.46 -4.19
C ALA A 36 8.25 5.55 -5.26
N VAL A 37 7.46 5.23 -6.29
CA VAL A 37 7.14 6.14 -7.39
C VAL A 37 5.73 6.69 -7.17
N GLN A 38 5.58 8.00 -7.14
CA GLN A 38 4.28 8.63 -6.98
C GLN A 38 3.41 8.39 -8.22
N VAL A 39 2.16 8.01 -8.00
CA VAL A 39 1.17 7.77 -9.07
C VAL A 39 -0.12 8.54 -8.79
N PRO A 40 -0.94 8.82 -9.83
CA PRO A 40 -2.26 9.37 -9.62
C PRO A 40 -3.10 8.47 -8.69
N ILE A 41 -3.91 9.06 -7.82
CA ILE A 41 -4.78 8.32 -6.92
C ILE A 41 -5.81 7.56 -7.76
N ARG A 42 -5.74 6.22 -7.74
CA ARG A 42 -6.66 5.38 -8.51
C ARG A 42 -8.00 5.30 -7.79
N THR A 43 -9.06 5.77 -8.45
CA THR A 43 -10.42 5.77 -7.87
C THR A 43 -10.94 4.36 -7.64
N ASP A 44 -11.68 4.20 -6.53
CA ASP A 44 -12.00 2.92 -5.90
C ASP A 44 -12.73 1.88 -6.77
N SER A 45 -13.26 2.20 -7.97
CA SER A 45 -14.01 1.24 -8.81
C SER A 45 -13.22 -0.04 -9.15
N GLN A 46 -11.89 0.03 -9.29
CA GLN A 46 -11.04 -1.15 -9.56
C GLN A 46 -10.67 -1.96 -8.30
N LEU A 47 -10.87 -1.38 -7.11
CA LEU A 47 -10.57 -2.00 -5.82
C LEU A 47 -11.83 -2.44 -5.07
N GLN A 48 -13.00 -1.95 -5.47
CA GLN A 48 -14.28 -2.35 -4.89
C GLN A 48 -14.66 -3.80 -5.19
N GLU A 49 -14.17 -4.38 -6.29
CA GLU A 49 -14.29 -5.83 -6.58
C GLU A 49 -13.51 -6.70 -5.58
N LEU A 50 -12.53 -6.12 -4.88
CA LEU A 50 -11.69 -6.80 -3.91
C LEU A 50 -12.28 -6.67 -2.49
N GLY A 51 -13.48 -7.26 -2.30
CA GLY A 51 -14.43 -7.11 -1.20
C GLY A 51 -13.96 -7.17 0.27
N ASN A 52 -12.66 -7.25 0.55
CA ASN A 52 -12.08 -7.27 1.91
C ASN A 52 -11.42 -5.96 2.35
N ILE A 53 -11.02 -5.05 1.45
CA ILE A 53 -10.37 -3.77 1.85
C ILE A 53 -11.40 -2.76 2.40
N LYS A 54 -12.69 -2.89 2.05
CA LYS A 54 -13.76 -2.01 2.54
C LYS A 54 -13.94 -2.07 4.07
N GLN A 55 -13.64 -3.19 4.72
CA GLN A 55 -13.91 -3.35 6.16
C GLN A 55 -12.95 -2.58 7.08
N LEU A 56 -11.84 -2.04 6.55
CA LEU A 56 -10.79 -1.40 7.36
C LEU A 56 -10.66 0.11 7.14
N ARG A 57 -11.57 0.71 6.35
CA ARG A 57 -11.59 2.17 6.14
C ARG A 57 -12.53 2.85 7.11
N PHE A 58 -12.09 3.96 7.69
CA PHE A 58 -12.97 4.80 8.50
C PHE A 58 -13.95 5.56 7.60
N SER A 59 -15.16 5.84 8.07
CA SER A 59 -16.23 6.47 7.26
C SER A 59 -15.87 7.85 6.72
N ASN A 60 -14.90 8.53 7.33
CA ASN A 60 -14.36 9.84 6.96
C ASN A 60 -12.94 9.77 6.37
N GLU A 61 -12.44 8.57 6.11
CA GLU A 61 -11.12 8.36 5.54
C GLU A 61 -11.09 8.66 4.04
N LYS A 62 -10.08 9.42 3.63
CA LYS A 62 -9.78 9.74 2.24
C LYS A 62 -8.32 9.40 1.96
N ILE A 63 -8.08 8.76 0.81
CA ILE A 63 -6.72 8.57 0.32
C ILE A 63 -6.19 9.93 -0.15
N THR A 64 -5.03 10.32 0.36
CA THR A 64 -4.37 11.60 0.07
C THR A 64 -3.17 11.41 -0.85
N SER A 65 -2.59 10.21 -0.90
CA SER A 65 -1.46 9.91 -1.78
C SER A 65 -1.40 8.42 -2.13
N GLU A 66 -0.88 8.13 -3.32
CA GLU A 66 -0.67 6.79 -3.82
C GLU A 66 0.72 6.67 -4.46
N PHE A 67 1.38 5.54 -4.23
CA PHE A 67 2.70 5.24 -4.76
C PHE A 67 2.76 3.79 -5.20
N ASP A 68 3.58 3.49 -6.20
CA ASP A 68 3.92 2.13 -6.56
C ASP A 68 5.38 1.82 -6.18
N ILE A 69 5.62 0.57 -5.82
CA ILE A 69 6.94 0.02 -5.49
C ILE A 69 7.15 -1.28 -6.25
N THR A 70 8.38 -1.53 -6.66
CA THR A 70 8.77 -2.83 -7.22
C THR A 70 9.25 -3.74 -6.09
N ARG A 71 8.56 -4.86 -5.89
CA ARG A 71 8.98 -5.88 -4.94
C ARG A 71 10.18 -6.67 -5.47
N SER A 72 10.88 -7.35 -4.56
CA SER A 72 12.00 -8.22 -4.92
C SER A 72 11.61 -9.42 -5.81
N ASP A 73 10.32 -9.78 -5.83
CA ASP A 73 9.75 -10.83 -6.70
C ASP A 73 9.33 -10.30 -8.09
N GLY A 74 9.65 -9.04 -8.40
CA GLY A 74 9.34 -8.40 -9.67
C GLY A 74 7.90 -7.88 -9.79
N ARG A 75 7.04 -8.12 -8.79
CA ARG A 75 5.66 -7.64 -8.79
C ARG A 75 5.57 -6.19 -8.33
N THR A 76 4.59 -5.47 -8.83
CA THR A 76 4.25 -4.14 -8.34
C THR A 76 3.37 -4.26 -7.10
N ALA A 77 3.73 -3.53 -6.05
CA ALA A 77 2.85 -3.25 -4.94
C ALA A 77 2.51 -1.76 -4.89
N THR A 78 1.35 -1.45 -4.37
CA THR A 78 0.84 -0.09 -4.21
C THR A 78 0.81 0.26 -2.72
N ILE A 79 1.29 1.46 -2.42
CA ILE A 79 1.21 2.11 -1.12
C ILE A 79 0.13 3.18 -1.22
N ARG A 80 -0.81 3.21 -0.28
CA ARG A 80 -1.74 4.33 -0.10
C ARG A 80 -1.58 4.94 1.26
N ILE A 81 -1.66 6.27 1.30
CA ILE A 81 -1.66 7.04 2.53
C ILE A 81 -2.99 7.76 2.64
N SER A 82 -3.62 7.69 3.81
CA SER A 82 -4.85 8.41 4.07
C SER A 82 -4.66 9.71 4.83
N ASN A 83 -5.73 10.50 4.86
CA ASN A 83 -5.87 11.69 5.71
C ASN A 83 -5.94 11.36 7.21
N TYR A 84 -5.63 10.13 7.65
CA TYR A 84 -5.39 9.76 9.04
C TYR A 84 -3.95 9.30 9.28
N GLY A 85 -3.10 9.37 8.25
CA GLY A 85 -1.72 8.85 8.30
C GLY A 85 -1.66 7.33 8.28
N ILE A 86 -2.78 6.65 7.99
CA ILE A 86 -2.81 5.20 7.82
C ILE A 86 -2.12 4.86 6.51
N VAL A 87 -1.22 3.88 6.57
CA VAL A 87 -0.48 3.41 5.41
C VAL A 87 -0.97 2.01 5.04
N TYR A 88 -1.46 1.88 3.82
CA TYR A 88 -1.89 0.62 3.22
C TYR A 88 -0.84 0.15 2.23
N PHE A 89 -0.51 -1.14 2.28
CA PHE A 89 0.35 -1.81 1.31
C PHE A 89 -0.43 -2.98 0.71
N PHE A 90 -0.44 -3.10 -0.61
CA PHE A 90 -1.05 -4.24 -1.28
C PHE A 90 -0.43 -4.55 -2.64
N ILE A 91 -0.55 -5.78 -3.11
CA ILE A 91 -0.05 -6.18 -4.44
C ILE A 91 -1.15 -5.97 -5.49
N TRP A 92 -0.77 -5.44 -6.66
CA TRP A 92 -1.66 -5.30 -7.81
C TRP A 92 -1.07 -5.96 -9.08
N PRO A 93 -1.88 -6.65 -9.90
CA PRO A 93 -3.20 -7.18 -9.56
C PRO A 93 -3.08 -8.30 -8.51
N PHE A 94 -4.09 -8.42 -7.65
CA PHE A 94 -4.20 -9.57 -6.75
C PHE A 94 -4.39 -10.81 -7.60
N GLY A 95 -3.52 -11.81 -7.39
CA GLY A 95 -3.54 -13.12 -8.02
C GLY A 95 -4.29 -13.19 -9.35
N GLN A 96 -3.59 -13.07 -10.48
CA GLN A 96 -3.99 -13.93 -11.59
C GLN A 96 -3.84 -15.36 -11.07
N LYS A 97 -4.95 -15.96 -10.61
CA LYS A 97 -5.08 -17.41 -10.62
C LYS A 97 -4.89 -17.78 -12.08
N ASN A 98 -3.68 -18.24 -12.41
CA ASN A 98 -3.45 -18.95 -13.65
C ASN A 98 -4.51 -20.05 -13.71
N SER A 99 -5.25 -20.05 -14.83
CA SER A 99 -6.36 -20.95 -15.16
C SER A 99 -6.07 -22.42 -14.89
#